data_AF-A0A1X1XTV3-F1
#
_entry.id   AF-A0A1X1XTV3-F1
#
_cell.length_a   1.000
_cell.length_b   1.000
_cell.length_c   1.000
_cell.angle_alpha   90.00
_cell.angle_beta   90.00
_cell.angle_gamma   90.00
#
_symmetry.space_group_name_H-M   'P 1'
#
loop_
_entity.id
_entity.type
_entity.pdbx_description
1 polymer ?
#
loop_
_entity_poly.entity_id
_entity_poly.type
_entity_poly.pdbx_seq_one_letter_code
_entity_poly.pdbx_strand_id
1 'polypeptide(L)'
;MDSGGIVSVWSDRACWTQTAWTAEQTARLTGLKQDTIYHYVSRKDPKFPQPRTEGGRIHFTAEQVLRFILEHRPRRSHTVVPRLFPRIPEPTPAQFVRAEQVSVADVGRFAVHSWQPSDGGRQVAIAYPDRENTVHINNAAAMPGALLDQLPARIEAVAVPNGEAASLYSSTEPTQTAPLVVVAERNPVYRHDPVGHGAARYRWWDLANLLRVDIPWWSPLLNELDAMLAWRPGTPITHVTPYAPTADTGYIAALAAPTDSAALRTAIDKLTTRILMQLNGPRPHDDNYLTPGLTQAAISTLNTSQPVPELTADEAAQILHHRVDKRAANQALRVANHWAFMPVLTYAIRIQPRSAGSMALRWIARLTDVTPDRRTELGFWFIANYYGDRVQPVRWLRDPYNPNTWIIHGDNDTIYAGVGTHMPAATGKLTDAEIDDEAAFFRDSAGQIWPLPDTGYHYYRTGYDGAGPQRLAETLTLLLRDATIDVHKPPHFNPGTKLYQLLSRQEPPITLTAEFLSSHPH
;
A
#
# COMPACT_ATOMS: atom_id res chain seq x y z
N MET A 1 18.33 -51.50 -2.80
CA MET A 1 17.56 -51.08 -1.61
C MET A 1 17.82 -49.61 -1.45
N ASP A 2 16.96 -48.79 -2.05
CA ASP A 2 17.02 -47.34 -1.93
C ASP A 2 16.77 -46.95 -0.46
N SER A 3 17.81 -46.44 0.19
CA SER A 3 17.67 -45.70 1.43
C SER A 3 17.09 -44.33 1.08
N GLY A 4 15.80 -44.31 0.77
CA GLY A 4 15.00 -43.08 0.77
C GLY A 4 14.94 -42.55 2.20
N GLY A 5 16.01 -41.89 2.64
CA GLY A 5 16.01 -41.15 3.89
C GLY A 5 14.87 -40.14 3.84
N ILE A 6 14.04 -40.12 4.87
CA ILE A 6 12.98 -39.13 5.04
C ILE A 6 13.69 -37.77 5.06
N VAL A 7 13.57 -37.01 3.97
CA VAL A 7 14.15 -35.67 3.94
C VAL A 7 13.26 -34.79 4.82
N SER A 8 13.90 -34.08 5.73
CA SER A 8 13.24 -33.16 6.64
C SER A 8 12.54 -32.06 5.83
N VAL A 9 11.25 -31.81 6.09
CA VAL A 9 10.43 -30.78 5.39
C VAL A 9 11.11 -29.41 5.36
N TRP A 10 11.91 -29.12 6.38
CA TRP A 10 12.72 -27.93 6.48
C TRP A 10 13.81 -27.84 5.40
N SER A 11 14.54 -28.95 5.15
CA SER A 11 15.63 -29.00 4.18
C SER A 11 15.10 -28.99 2.74
N ASP A 12 13.98 -29.68 2.49
CA ASP A 12 13.35 -29.74 1.18
C ASP A 12 12.91 -28.37 0.65
N ARG A 13 12.44 -27.50 1.55
CA ARG A 13 11.99 -26.15 1.19
C ARG A 13 13.15 -25.19 0.98
N ALA A 14 14.25 -25.37 1.72
CA ALA A 14 15.41 -24.47 1.68
C ALA A 14 16.01 -24.35 0.27
N CYS A 15 16.54 -23.17 -0.07
CA CYS A 15 17.19 -22.95 -1.35
C CYS A 15 18.40 -23.88 -1.58
N TRP A 16 18.97 -24.43 -0.51
CA TRP A 16 20.19 -25.25 -0.55
C TRP A 16 20.04 -26.56 -1.35
N THR A 17 18.87 -27.18 -1.33
CA THR A 17 18.56 -28.39 -2.10
C THR A 17 18.19 -28.08 -3.55
N GLN A 18 17.65 -26.88 -3.80
CA GLN A 18 17.12 -26.44 -5.10
C GLN A 18 18.18 -25.76 -5.97
N THR A 19 19.20 -25.16 -5.36
CA THR A 19 20.27 -24.45 -6.07
C THR A 19 21.21 -25.46 -6.71
N ALA A 20 21.35 -25.40 -8.03
CA ALA A 20 22.27 -26.24 -8.79
C ALA A 20 23.54 -25.47 -9.19
N TRP A 21 24.71 -26.00 -8.83
CA TRP A 21 26.01 -25.48 -9.21
C TRP A 21 26.70 -26.36 -10.25
N THR A 22 27.35 -25.70 -11.22
CA THR A 22 28.18 -26.38 -12.23
C THR A 22 29.48 -26.89 -11.62
N ALA A 23 30.17 -27.80 -12.32
CA ALA A 23 31.51 -28.26 -11.92
C ALA A 23 32.51 -27.10 -11.70
N GLU A 24 32.43 -26.05 -12.52
CA GLU A 24 33.26 -24.84 -12.39
C GLU A 24 32.97 -24.08 -11.09
N GLN A 25 31.69 -23.84 -10.79
CA GLN A 25 31.28 -23.18 -9.54
C GLN A 25 31.70 -24.02 -8.32
N THR A 26 31.50 -25.34 -8.36
CA THR A 26 31.94 -26.27 -7.32
C THR A 26 33.46 -26.22 -7.15
N ALA A 27 34.23 -26.15 -8.24
CA ALA A 27 35.69 -26.02 -8.20
C ALA A 27 36.11 -24.76 -7.42
N ARG A 28 35.51 -23.62 -7.78
CA ARG A 28 35.76 -22.33 -7.14
C ARG A 28 35.46 -22.35 -5.63
N LEU A 29 34.30 -22.88 -5.25
CA LEU A 29 33.85 -22.92 -3.85
C LEU A 29 34.69 -23.87 -3.00
N THR A 30 34.96 -25.08 -3.50
CA THR A 30 35.75 -26.09 -2.79
C THR A 30 37.26 -25.80 -2.80
N GLY A 31 37.74 -24.97 -3.74
CA GLY A 31 39.16 -24.73 -3.98
C GLY A 31 39.86 -25.86 -4.73
N LEU A 32 39.11 -26.73 -5.40
CA LEU A 32 39.62 -27.80 -6.24
C LEU A 32 39.81 -27.31 -7.68
N LYS A 33 40.62 -28.03 -8.47
CA LYS A 33 40.64 -27.87 -9.92
C LYS A 33 39.42 -28.61 -10.51
N GLN A 34 38.90 -28.10 -11.63
CA GLN A 34 37.76 -28.72 -12.31
C GLN A 34 38.07 -30.17 -12.74
N ASP A 35 39.28 -30.45 -13.22
CA ASP A 35 39.73 -31.80 -13.56
C ASP A 35 39.71 -32.76 -12.36
N THR A 36 40.05 -32.26 -11.17
CA THR A 36 39.98 -33.04 -9.93
C THR A 36 38.54 -33.43 -9.61
N ILE A 37 37.57 -32.55 -9.88
CA ILE A 37 36.15 -32.86 -9.69
C ILE A 37 35.71 -33.95 -10.66
N TYR A 38 36.03 -33.84 -11.95
CA TYR A 38 35.69 -34.89 -12.92
C TYR A 38 36.35 -36.24 -12.55
N HIS A 39 37.57 -36.20 -12.02
CA HIS A 39 38.25 -37.40 -11.54
C HIS A 39 37.54 -38.04 -10.33
N TYR A 40 37.15 -37.26 -9.33
CA TYR A 40 36.38 -37.76 -8.19
C TYR A 40 35.00 -38.31 -8.58
N VAL A 41 34.31 -37.64 -9.50
CA VAL A 41 33.01 -38.09 -10.01
C VAL A 41 33.15 -39.39 -10.80
N SER A 42 34.12 -39.49 -11.71
CA SER A 42 34.32 -40.71 -12.52
C SER A 42 34.72 -41.93 -11.69
N ARG A 43 35.47 -41.72 -10.59
CA ARG A 43 35.85 -42.79 -9.65
C ARG A 43 34.80 -43.08 -8.58
N LYS A 44 33.70 -42.34 -8.52
CA LYS A 44 32.70 -42.40 -7.45
C LYS A 44 33.36 -42.30 -6.07
N ASP A 45 34.25 -41.31 -5.89
CA ASP A 45 34.95 -41.12 -4.63
C ASP A 45 33.93 -41.01 -3.48
N PRO A 46 34.01 -41.87 -2.44
CA PRO A 46 33.01 -41.91 -1.37
C PRO A 46 32.98 -40.65 -0.51
N LYS A 47 34.03 -39.81 -0.56
CA LYS A 47 34.14 -38.56 0.20
C LYS A 47 33.72 -37.34 -0.60
N PHE A 48 33.45 -37.48 -1.90
CA PHE A 48 33.05 -36.37 -2.76
C PHE A 48 31.58 -36.50 -3.15
N PRO A 49 30.79 -35.41 -3.11
CA PRO A 49 29.38 -35.47 -3.48
C PRO A 49 29.21 -35.96 -4.92
N GLN A 50 28.17 -36.75 -5.16
CA GLN A 50 27.85 -37.25 -6.49
C GLN A 50 26.86 -36.31 -7.19
N PRO A 51 27.17 -35.82 -8.40
CA PRO A 51 26.31 -34.87 -9.10
C PRO A 51 25.08 -35.55 -9.70
N ARG A 52 24.08 -34.74 -10.04
CA ARG A 52 23.01 -35.11 -10.97
C ARG A 52 23.44 -34.75 -12.39
N THR A 53 23.01 -35.54 -13.37
CA THR A 53 23.24 -35.26 -14.79
C THR A 53 21.95 -34.79 -15.43
N GLU A 54 21.96 -33.59 -15.98
CA GLU A 54 20.81 -32.99 -16.67
C GLU A 54 21.29 -32.36 -17.98
N GLY A 55 20.67 -32.74 -19.11
CA GLY A 55 21.08 -32.25 -20.43
C GLY A 55 22.56 -32.50 -20.79
N GLY A 56 23.18 -33.56 -20.26
CA GLY A 56 24.59 -33.88 -20.48
C GLY A 56 25.59 -33.05 -19.65
N ARG A 57 25.12 -32.18 -18.75
CA ARG A 57 25.94 -31.42 -17.81
C ARG A 57 25.80 -32.01 -16.40
N ILE A 58 26.90 -31.99 -15.64
CA ILE A 58 26.89 -32.38 -14.22
C ILE A 58 26.59 -31.18 -13.34
N HIS A 59 25.69 -31.37 -12.39
CA HIS A 59 25.23 -30.37 -11.43
C HIS A 59 25.30 -30.93 -10.01
N PHE A 60 25.74 -30.09 -9.08
CA PHE A 60 25.76 -30.39 -7.65
C PHE A 60 24.75 -29.49 -6.95
N THR A 61 24.00 -30.00 -5.99
CA THR A 61 23.18 -29.11 -5.16
C THR A 61 24.07 -28.27 -4.25
N ALA A 62 23.61 -27.07 -3.87
CA ALA A 62 24.35 -26.24 -2.93
C ALA A 62 24.58 -26.97 -1.60
N GLU A 63 23.59 -27.71 -1.11
CA GLU A 63 23.73 -28.54 0.10
C GLU A 63 24.88 -29.54 -0.02
N GLN A 64 24.96 -30.31 -1.11
CA GLN A 64 26.03 -31.29 -1.32
C GLN A 64 27.42 -30.67 -1.22
N VAL A 65 27.61 -29.52 -1.88
CA VAL A 65 28.91 -28.84 -1.92
C VAL A 65 29.24 -28.16 -0.59
N LEU A 66 28.26 -27.53 0.07
CA LEU A 66 28.46 -26.86 1.36
C LEU A 66 28.74 -27.86 2.48
N ARG A 67 28.06 -29.03 2.50
CA ARG A 67 28.37 -30.14 3.41
C ARG A 67 29.80 -30.65 3.22
N PHE A 68 30.20 -30.90 1.98
CA PHE A 68 31.58 -31.30 1.66
C PHE A 68 32.60 -30.28 2.17
N ILE A 69 32.32 -28.97 2.05
CA ILE A 69 33.23 -27.93 2.53
C ILE A 69 33.32 -27.95 4.06
N LEU A 70 32.21 -28.12 4.77
CA LEU A 70 32.21 -28.21 6.23
C LEU A 70 33.03 -29.41 6.73
N GLU A 71 32.83 -30.58 6.13
CA GLU A 71 33.43 -31.84 6.58
C GLU A 71 34.89 -32.00 6.16
N HIS A 72 35.23 -31.57 4.94
CA HIS A 72 36.52 -31.88 4.33
C HIS A 72 37.38 -30.65 4.02
N ARG A 73 36.84 -29.43 4.17
CA ARG A 73 37.56 -28.17 3.93
C ARG A 73 37.32 -27.13 5.04
N PRO A 74 37.57 -27.44 6.32
CA PRO A 74 37.23 -26.56 7.44
C PRO A 74 37.89 -25.18 7.38
N ARG A 75 39.09 -25.06 6.78
CA ARG A 75 39.75 -23.75 6.58
C ARG A 75 38.97 -22.80 5.65
N ARG A 76 38.09 -23.33 4.80
CA ARG A 76 37.26 -22.57 3.85
C ARG A 76 35.83 -22.37 4.35
N SER A 77 35.40 -23.10 5.38
CA SER A 77 34.01 -23.08 5.83
C SER A 77 33.57 -21.70 6.36
N HIS A 78 34.47 -20.94 6.97
CA HIS A 78 34.19 -19.60 7.49
C HIS A 78 34.07 -18.54 6.40
N THR A 79 34.64 -18.77 5.22
CA THR A 79 34.61 -17.80 4.12
C THR A 79 33.53 -18.14 3.09
N VAL A 80 33.25 -19.44 2.88
CA VAL A 80 32.41 -19.89 1.76
C VAL A 80 31.00 -20.26 2.19
N VAL A 81 30.82 -20.85 3.38
CA VAL A 81 29.52 -21.37 3.79
C VAL A 81 28.71 -20.23 4.41
N PRO A 82 27.57 -19.82 3.82
CA PRO A 82 26.73 -18.75 4.35
C PRO A 82 26.25 -19.08 5.76
N ARG A 83 26.02 -18.06 6.59
CA ARG A 83 25.57 -18.29 7.97
C ARG A 83 24.19 -18.95 8.01
N LEU A 84 23.31 -18.67 7.05
CA LEU A 84 21.98 -19.28 6.97
C LEU A 84 22.00 -20.77 6.59
N PHE A 85 23.15 -21.33 6.21
CA PHE A 85 23.30 -22.76 5.99
C PHE A 85 23.56 -23.50 7.32
N PRO A 86 22.74 -24.49 7.71
CA PRO A 86 22.95 -25.25 8.93
C PRO A 86 24.31 -25.98 8.94
N ARG A 87 25.13 -25.77 9.98
CA ARG A 87 26.45 -26.41 10.07
C ARG A 87 26.40 -27.93 10.31
N ILE A 88 25.27 -28.45 10.79
CA ILE A 88 24.97 -29.89 10.92
C ILE A 88 23.69 -30.25 10.13
N PRO A 89 23.51 -31.51 9.68
CA PRO A 89 22.36 -31.95 8.88
C PRO A 89 21.00 -31.68 9.52
N GLU A 90 20.84 -32.11 10.76
CA GLU A 90 19.58 -32.02 11.50
C GLU A 90 19.81 -31.28 12.82
N PRO A 91 19.86 -29.93 12.80
CA PRO A 91 19.87 -29.16 14.04
C PRO A 91 18.57 -29.39 14.82
N THR A 92 18.66 -29.31 16.15
CA THR A 92 17.49 -29.20 17.03
C THR A 92 16.93 -27.76 17.01
N PRO A 93 15.72 -27.51 17.53
CA PRO A 93 15.17 -26.16 17.65
C PRO A 93 16.14 -25.15 18.28
N ALA A 94 16.29 -23.99 17.64
CA ALA A 94 17.13 -22.89 18.10
C ALA A 94 16.56 -22.24 19.36
N GLN A 95 17.45 -21.63 20.16
CA GLN A 95 17.06 -20.89 21.35
C GLN A 95 16.85 -19.41 21.02
N PHE A 96 15.70 -18.85 21.42
CA PHE A 96 15.51 -17.41 21.46
C PHE A 96 16.39 -16.81 22.56
N VAL A 97 17.25 -15.85 22.21
CA VAL A 97 18.21 -15.25 23.15
C VAL A 97 17.64 -13.98 23.76
N ARG A 98 17.17 -13.04 22.92
CA ARG A 98 16.64 -11.74 23.35
C ARG A 98 15.97 -10.99 22.21
N ALA A 99 15.15 -10.00 22.57
CA ALA A 99 14.75 -8.90 21.70
C ALA A 99 15.38 -7.59 22.19
N GLU A 100 15.87 -6.76 21.29
CA GLU A 100 16.41 -5.43 21.61
C GLU A 100 16.03 -4.41 20.53
N GLN A 101 15.94 -3.13 20.90
CA GLN A 101 15.71 -2.05 19.96
C GLN A 101 17.04 -1.60 19.34
N VAL A 102 17.07 -1.44 18.02
CA VAL A 102 18.17 -0.81 17.30
C VAL A 102 17.61 0.30 16.42
N SER A 103 18.29 1.44 16.37
CA SER A 103 17.90 2.57 15.53
C SER A 103 18.92 2.78 14.40
N VAL A 104 18.44 2.95 13.18
CA VAL A 104 19.27 3.33 12.04
C VAL A 104 18.95 4.78 11.70
N ALA A 105 19.99 5.61 11.62
CA ALA A 105 19.84 7.03 11.29
C ALA A 105 19.10 7.20 9.97
N ASP A 106 18.20 8.19 9.91
CA ASP A 106 17.39 8.54 8.73
C ASP A 106 16.46 7.43 8.21
N VAL A 107 16.32 6.34 8.96
CA VAL A 107 15.50 5.17 8.60
C VAL A 107 14.44 4.91 9.67
N GLY A 108 14.86 4.79 10.93
CA GLY A 108 13.96 4.54 12.05
C GLY A 108 14.39 3.38 12.93
N ARG A 109 13.41 2.85 13.68
CA ARG A 109 13.61 1.83 14.72
C ARG A 109 13.34 0.44 14.19
N PHE A 110 14.03 -0.53 14.77
CA PHE A 110 13.86 -1.97 14.52
C PHE A 110 13.79 -2.73 15.84
N ALA A 111 12.90 -3.71 15.90
CA ALA A 111 12.97 -4.77 16.91
C ALA A 111 13.85 -5.90 16.39
N VAL A 112 14.98 -6.15 17.07
CA VAL A 112 15.94 -7.18 16.68
C VAL A 112 15.81 -8.39 17.58
N HIS A 113 15.35 -9.50 17.01
CA HIS A 113 15.25 -10.81 17.68
C HIS A 113 16.50 -11.63 17.40
N SER A 114 17.28 -11.90 18.45
CA SER A 114 18.49 -12.73 18.37
C SER A 114 18.18 -14.18 18.69
N TRP A 115 18.71 -15.09 17.87
CA TRP A 115 18.55 -16.53 18.00
C TRP A 115 19.91 -17.22 18.04
N GLN A 116 20.02 -18.26 18.85
CA GLN A 116 21.16 -19.17 18.90
C GLN A 116 20.76 -20.47 18.20
N PRO A 117 21.21 -20.69 16.95
CA PRO A 117 21.02 -21.98 16.28
C PRO A 117 21.75 -23.09 17.05
N SER A 118 21.20 -24.30 17.02
CA SER A 118 21.78 -25.48 17.67
C SER A 118 22.90 -26.13 16.85
N ASP A 119 23.25 -25.55 15.70
CA ASP A 119 24.27 -26.06 14.77
C ASP A 119 25.71 -25.79 15.22
N GLY A 120 25.91 -25.20 16.41
CA GLY A 120 27.21 -24.82 16.94
C GLY A 120 27.81 -23.55 16.32
N GLY A 121 27.11 -22.91 15.38
CA GLY A 121 27.50 -21.63 14.81
C GLY A 121 27.15 -20.43 15.70
N ARG A 122 27.56 -19.22 15.27
CA ARG A 122 27.25 -17.97 15.98
C ARG A 122 25.78 -17.57 15.85
N GLN A 123 25.35 -16.60 16.64
CA GLN A 123 23.97 -16.12 16.64
C GLN A 123 23.59 -15.50 15.30
N VAL A 124 22.31 -15.60 14.97
CA VAL A 124 21.67 -14.87 13.87
C VAL A 124 20.58 -13.98 14.44
N ALA A 125 20.32 -12.88 13.78
CA ALA A 125 19.27 -11.95 14.18
C ALA A 125 18.23 -11.78 13.06
N ILE A 126 17.00 -11.48 13.46
CA ILE A 126 15.94 -11.05 12.56
C ILE A 126 15.48 -9.68 13.04
N ALA A 127 15.56 -8.68 12.18
CA ALA A 127 15.24 -7.30 12.49
C ALA A 127 13.94 -6.91 11.79
N TYR A 128 12.92 -6.63 12.59
CA TYR A 128 11.62 -6.20 12.12
C TYR A 128 11.54 -4.67 12.15
N PRO A 129 11.19 -4.01 11.04
CA PRO A 129 11.03 -2.55 11.03
C PRO A 129 9.83 -2.17 11.89
N ASP A 130 9.93 -1.09 12.65
CA ASP A 130 8.79 -0.41 13.27
C ASP A 130 7.81 0.11 12.20
N ARG A 131 6.53 0.23 12.53
CA ARG A 131 5.50 0.77 11.63
C ARG A 131 5.74 2.23 11.21
N GLU A 132 6.55 2.97 11.96
CA GLU A 132 6.98 4.34 11.64
C GLU A 132 8.25 4.41 10.77
N ASN A 133 8.83 3.25 10.43
CA ASN A 133 10.08 3.17 9.69
C ASN A 133 9.89 3.54 8.21
N THR A 134 10.91 4.12 7.58
CA THR A 134 10.90 4.53 6.18
C THR A 134 11.47 3.47 5.21
N VAL A 135 11.74 2.25 5.69
CA VAL A 135 12.14 1.13 4.83
C VAL A 135 11.05 0.84 3.81
N HIS A 136 11.46 0.82 2.55
CA HIS A 136 10.65 0.46 1.40
C HIS A 136 11.26 -0.76 0.72
N ILE A 137 10.43 -1.55 0.04
CA ILE A 137 10.87 -2.72 -0.74
C ILE A 137 12.08 -2.43 -1.66
N ASN A 138 12.14 -1.22 -2.23
CA ASN A 138 13.21 -0.80 -3.14
C ASN A 138 14.56 -0.46 -2.45
N ASN A 139 14.58 -0.20 -1.14
CA ASN A 139 15.79 0.19 -0.40
C ASN A 139 16.13 -0.77 0.75
N ALA A 140 15.33 -1.81 0.97
CA ALA A 140 15.51 -2.79 2.04
C ALA A 140 16.91 -3.43 2.05
N ALA A 141 17.57 -3.54 0.89
CA ALA A 141 18.89 -4.15 0.77
C ALA A 141 20.02 -3.40 1.52
N ALA A 142 19.86 -2.10 1.76
CA ALA A 142 20.85 -1.31 2.49
C ALA A 142 20.79 -1.53 4.02
N MET A 143 19.68 -2.06 4.54
CA MET A 143 19.40 -2.08 5.98
C MET A 143 20.16 -3.16 6.75
N PRO A 144 20.25 -4.42 6.28
CA PRO A 144 20.93 -5.47 7.05
C PRO A 144 22.38 -5.14 7.36
N GLY A 145 23.13 -4.53 6.43
CA GLY A 145 24.51 -4.13 6.67
C GLY A 145 24.63 -3.09 7.78
N ALA A 146 23.85 -2.01 7.68
CA ALA A 146 23.83 -0.94 8.68
C ALA A 146 23.39 -1.42 10.08
N LEU A 147 22.46 -2.38 10.14
CA LEU A 147 22.05 -3.03 11.39
C LEU A 147 23.17 -3.91 11.95
N LEU A 148 23.81 -4.73 11.10
CA LEU A 148 24.86 -5.66 11.53
C LEU A 148 26.07 -4.92 12.12
N ASP A 149 26.41 -3.75 11.59
CA ASP A 149 27.49 -2.91 12.10
C ASP A 149 27.24 -2.41 13.54
N GLN A 150 25.97 -2.23 13.92
CA GLN A 150 25.58 -1.82 15.27
C GLN A 150 25.42 -2.99 16.25
N LEU A 151 25.20 -4.20 15.73
CA LEU A 151 24.98 -5.38 16.56
C LEU A 151 26.29 -5.94 17.15
N PRO A 152 26.25 -6.67 18.28
CA PRO A 152 27.44 -7.31 18.84
C PRO A 152 28.13 -8.28 17.88
N ALA A 153 29.45 -8.44 18.00
CA ALA A 153 30.26 -9.32 17.15
C ALA A 153 29.88 -10.82 17.20
N ARG A 154 29.13 -11.23 18.23
CA ARG A 154 28.58 -12.60 18.35
C ARG A 154 27.39 -12.86 17.42
N ILE A 155 26.77 -11.83 16.87
CA ILE A 155 25.75 -11.93 15.83
C ILE A 155 26.49 -11.91 14.49
N GLU A 156 26.43 -13.03 13.77
CA GLU A 156 27.17 -13.24 12.52
C GLU A 156 26.38 -12.81 11.28
N ALA A 157 25.05 -12.86 11.37
CA ALA A 157 24.15 -12.44 10.31
C ALA A 157 22.89 -11.78 10.86
N VAL A 158 22.33 -10.84 10.10
CA VAL A 158 21.02 -10.23 10.38
C VAL A 158 20.14 -10.30 9.14
N ALA A 159 18.91 -10.75 9.31
CA ALA A 159 17.88 -10.81 8.29
C ALA A 159 16.85 -9.70 8.50
N VAL A 160 16.45 -9.03 7.43
CA VAL A 160 15.40 -8.01 7.43
C VAL A 160 14.34 -8.42 6.40
N PRO A 161 13.05 -8.54 6.77
CA PRO A 161 11.99 -8.72 5.78
C PRO A 161 11.97 -7.57 4.79
N ASN A 162 11.84 -7.87 3.50
CA ASN A 162 11.99 -6.86 2.45
C ASN A 162 10.66 -6.39 1.84
N GLY A 163 9.52 -6.84 2.40
CA GLY A 163 8.18 -6.52 1.90
C GLY A 163 7.72 -7.34 0.69
N GLU A 164 8.57 -8.21 0.13
CA GLU A 164 8.18 -9.20 -0.86
C GLU A 164 7.76 -10.51 -0.19
N ALA A 165 7.05 -11.36 -0.93
CA ALA A 165 6.71 -12.72 -0.53
C ALA A 165 7.07 -13.72 -1.64
N ALA A 166 7.37 -14.95 -1.25
CA ALA A 166 7.57 -16.07 -2.13
C ALA A 166 6.55 -17.18 -1.85
N SER A 167 6.14 -17.85 -2.93
CA SER A 167 5.16 -18.93 -2.87
C SER A 167 5.82 -20.29 -3.07
N LEU A 168 5.42 -21.26 -2.25
CA LEU A 168 5.67 -22.68 -2.45
C LEU A 168 4.43 -23.30 -3.08
N TYR A 169 4.56 -23.70 -4.34
CA TYR A 169 3.50 -24.37 -5.08
C TYR A 169 3.56 -25.87 -4.83
N SER A 170 2.40 -26.45 -4.52
CA SER A 170 2.19 -27.89 -4.44
C SER A 170 0.98 -28.25 -5.30
N SER A 171 1.03 -29.40 -5.98
CA SER A 171 -0.13 -29.93 -6.71
C SER A 171 -1.17 -30.55 -5.77
N THR A 172 -0.80 -30.84 -4.52
CA THR A 172 -1.63 -31.57 -3.56
C THR A 172 -1.94 -30.78 -2.29
N GLU A 173 -1.27 -29.67 -2.06
CA GLU A 173 -1.46 -28.83 -0.87
C GLU A 173 -1.80 -27.38 -1.26
N PRO A 174 -2.49 -26.61 -0.39
CA PRO A 174 -2.67 -25.18 -0.58
C PRO A 174 -1.33 -24.48 -0.79
N THR A 175 -1.32 -23.46 -1.65
CA THR A 175 -0.13 -22.64 -1.87
C THR A 175 0.28 -21.99 -0.54
N GLN A 176 1.52 -22.23 -0.12
CA GLN A 176 2.09 -21.62 1.06
C GLN A 176 2.87 -20.38 0.65
N THR A 177 2.82 -19.33 1.47
CA THR A 177 3.45 -18.03 1.20
C THR A 177 4.27 -17.61 2.40
N ALA A 178 5.45 -17.07 2.17
CA ALA A 178 6.29 -16.55 3.24
C ALA A 178 7.06 -15.31 2.74
N PRO A 179 7.41 -14.38 3.64
CA PRO A 179 8.17 -13.20 3.25
C PRO A 179 9.55 -13.55 2.69
N LEU A 180 10.06 -12.68 1.82
CA LEU A 180 11.48 -12.68 1.47
C LEU A 180 12.26 -11.85 2.48
N VAL A 181 13.51 -12.24 2.70
CA VAL A 181 14.41 -11.55 3.62
C VAL A 181 15.68 -11.17 2.89
N VAL A 182 16.22 -10.00 3.23
CA VAL A 182 17.57 -9.64 2.85
C VAL A 182 18.48 -9.82 4.05
N VAL A 183 19.64 -10.43 3.83
CA VAL A 183 20.57 -10.83 4.87
C VAL A 183 21.94 -10.22 4.62
N ALA A 184 22.50 -9.59 5.64
CA ALA A 184 23.92 -9.28 5.69
C ALA A 184 24.62 -10.24 6.66
N GLU A 185 25.87 -10.57 6.33
CA GLU A 185 26.74 -11.41 7.16
C GLU A 185 28.08 -10.70 7.36
N ARG A 186 28.80 -11.00 8.45
CA ARG A 186 30.08 -10.32 8.74
C ARG A 186 31.23 -10.75 7.84
N ASN A 187 31.24 -12.01 7.40
CA ASN A 187 32.35 -12.59 6.61
C ASN A 187 31.92 -13.34 5.33
N PRO A 188 30.93 -12.89 4.53
CA PRO A 188 30.48 -13.66 3.38
C PRO A 188 31.41 -13.45 2.20
N VAL A 189 32.01 -14.53 1.69
CA VAL A 189 32.66 -14.51 0.35
C VAL A 189 31.70 -15.02 -0.72
N TYR A 190 30.79 -15.94 -0.39
CA TYR A 190 29.74 -16.40 -1.31
C TYR A 190 28.38 -15.85 -0.91
N ARG A 191 27.63 -15.35 -1.90
CA ARG A 191 26.26 -14.85 -1.77
C ARG A 191 25.42 -15.52 -2.85
N HIS A 192 24.35 -16.20 -2.44
CA HIS A 192 23.49 -16.94 -3.35
C HIS A 192 22.79 -16.02 -4.37
N ASP A 193 22.16 -14.96 -3.87
CA ASP A 193 21.45 -13.94 -4.66
C ASP A 193 21.84 -12.54 -4.15
N PRO A 194 22.98 -11.97 -4.59
CA PRO A 194 23.47 -10.70 -4.07
C PRO A 194 22.59 -9.52 -4.51
N VAL A 195 22.23 -8.65 -3.56
CA VAL A 195 21.35 -7.48 -3.79
C VAL A 195 22.02 -6.14 -3.49
N GLY A 196 23.36 -6.10 -3.47
CA GLY A 196 24.14 -4.91 -3.13
C GLY A 196 24.37 -4.74 -1.63
N HIS A 197 25.10 -3.68 -1.23
CA HIS A 197 25.34 -3.30 0.18
C HIS A 197 25.85 -4.41 1.11
N GLY A 198 26.61 -5.36 0.58
CA GLY A 198 27.10 -6.47 1.40
C GLY A 198 26.06 -7.57 1.69
N ALA A 199 24.87 -7.49 1.10
CA ALA A 199 23.73 -8.32 1.44
C ALA A 199 23.28 -9.25 0.29
N ALA A 200 22.47 -10.24 0.64
CA ALA A 200 21.89 -11.22 -0.28
C ALA A 200 20.44 -11.54 0.09
N ARG A 201 19.62 -11.88 -0.92
CA ARG A 201 18.24 -12.28 -0.73
C ARG A 201 18.14 -13.76 -0.39
N TYR A 202 17.29 -14.07 0.59
CA TYR A 202 16.94 -15.42 1.02
C TYR A 202 15.42 -15.53 1.21
N ARG A 203 14.93 -16.75 1.35
CA ARG A 203 13.52 -17.03 1.66
C ARG A 203 13.36 -17.22 3.16
N TRP A 204 12.17 -16.92 3.69
CA TRP A 204 11.87 -17.14 5.12
C TRP A 204 12.15 -18.57 5.59
N TRP A 205 11.84 -19.56 4.76
CA TRP A 205 12.08 -20.96 5.09
C TRP A 205 13.57 -21.33 5.09
N ASP A 206 14.49 -20.51 4.56
CA ASP A 206 15.94 -20.71 4.78
C ASP A 206 16.31 -20.40 6.24
N LEU A 207 15.73 -19.33 6.81
CA LEU A 207 15.85 -19.03 8.25
C LEU A 207 15.19 -20.12 9.07
N ALA A 208 13.99 -20.55 8.69
CA ALA A 208 13.26 -21.58 9.41
C ALA A 208 13.98 -22.94 9.35
N ASN A 209 14.64 -23.25 8.22
CA ASN A 209 15.52 -24.41 8.10
C ASN A 209 16.71 -24.34 9.06
N LEU A 210 17.34 -23.18 9.23
CA LEU A 210 18.42 -23.00 10.20
C LEU A 210 17.93 -23.09 11.66
N LEU A 211 16.80 -22.44 11.96
CA LEU A 211 16.33 -22.27 13.33
C LEU A 211 15.45 -23.41 13.83
N ARG A 212 14.83 -24.20 12.94
CA ARG A 212 13.96 -25.34 13.28
C ARG A 212 12.84 -24.98 14.27
N VAL A 213 12.31 -23.75 14.15
CA VAL A 213 11.22 -23.20 14.96
C VAL A 213 10.30 -22.37 14.07
N ASP A 214 9.08 -22.13 14.55
CA ASP A 214 8.22 -21.11 13.96
C ASP A 214 8.73 -19.72 14.32
N ILE A 215 9.01 -18.93 13.29
CA ILE A 215 9.55 -17.57 13.43
C ILE A 215 8.37 -16.59 13.41
N PRO A 216 8.32 -15.59 14.31
CA PRO A 216 7.23 -14.62 14.36
C PRO A 216 7.21 -13.74 13.10
N TRP A 217 6.08 -13.71 12.40
CA TRP A 217 5.84 -12.77 11.32
C TRP A 217 5.06 -11.55 11.82
N TRP A 218 5.56 -10.37 11.46
CA TRP A 218 4.95 -9.07 11.74
C TRP A 218 4.64 -8.39 10.41
N SER A 219 3.36 -8.34 10.08
CA SER A 219 2.84 -7.69 8.88
C SER A 219 3.14 -6.17 8.89
N PRO A 220 3.44 -5.52 7.74
CA PRO A 220 3.85 -4.10 7.67
C PRO A 220 2.90 -3.05 8.25
N LEU A 221 1.65 -3.40 8.56
CA LEU A 221 0.67 -2.52 9.22
C LEU A 221 0.49 -2.83 10.71
N LEU A 222 1.05 -3.96 11.18
CA LEU A 222 0.84 -4.54 12.51
C LEU A 222 2.15 -4.67 13.30
N ASN A 223 3.26 -4.21 12.74
CA ASN A 223 4.62 -4.19 13.29
C ASN A 223 4.79 -3.09 14.34
N GLU A 224 3.99 -3.14 15.40
CA GLU A 224 4.11 -2.27 16.58
C GLU A 224 5.39 -2.61 17.35
N LEU A 225 6.28 -1.62 17.52
CA LEU A 225 7.60 -1.82 18.12
C LEU A 225 7.55 -2.47 19.51
N ASP A 226 6.68 -1.98 20.41
CA ASP A 226 6.62 -2.47 21.78
C ASP A 226 6.13 -3.93 21.84
N ALA A 227 5.15 -4.29 21.01
CA ALA A 227 4.68 -5.67 20.87
C ALA A 227 5.80 -6.59 20.34
N MET A 228 6.54 -6.13 19.32
CA MET A 228 7.70 -6.87 18.79
C MET A 228 8.78 -7.08 19.84
N LEU A 229 9.09 -6.07 20.66
CA LEU A 229 10.11 -6.17 21.71
C LEU A 229 9.69 -7.07 22.88
N ALA A 230 8.39 -7.09 23.21
CA ALA A 230 7.81 -7.91 24.26
C ALA A 230 7.67 -9.40 23.85
N TRP A 231 7.56 -9.69 22.55
CA TRP A 231 7.33 -11.03 22.03
C TRP A 231 8.41 -12.05 22.43
N ARG A 232 7.98 -13.25 22.80
CA ARG A 232 8.82 -14.43 23.07
C ARG A 232 8.18 -15.67 22.42
N PRO A 233 8.94 -16.77 22.22
CA PRO A 233 8.33 -18.04 21.81
C PRO A 233 7.20 -18.45 22.77
N GLY A 234 6.03 -18.76 22.21
CA GLY A 234 4.83 -19.10 22.98
C GLY A 234 3.97 -17.88 23.39
N THR A 235 4.39 -16.64 23.11
CA THR A 235 3.54 -15.46 23.28
C THR A 235 2.28 -15.59 22.41
N PRO A 236 1.07 -15.35 22.95
CA PRO A 236 -0.16 -15.32 22.17
C PRO A 236 -0.12 -14.28 21.05
N ILE A 237 -0.94 -14.47 20.03
CA ILE A 237 -1.10 -13.52 18.93
C ILE A 237 -1.59 -12.17 19.49
N THR A 238 -0.92 -11.08 19.09
CA THR A 238 -1.29 -9.72 19.49
C THR A 238 -2.34 -9.16 18.53
N HIS A 239 -3.37 -8.51 19.05
CA HIS A 239 -4.33 -7.78 18.22
C HIS A 239 -3.88 -6.33 18.09
N VAL A 240 -3.52 -5.91 16.88
CA VAL A 240 -2.98 -4.57 16.61
C VAL A 240 -3.93 -3.83 15.66
N THR A 241 -4.24 -2.58 15.96
CA THR A 241 -4.96 -1.73 15.01
C THR A 241 -4.01 -1.33 13.88
N PRO A 242 -4.37 -1.57 12.60
CA PRO A 242 -3.52 -1.22 11.47
C PRO A 242 -3.11 0.24 11.50
N TYR A 243 -1.84 0.50 11.17
CA TYR A 243 -1.28 1.83 11.16
C TYR A 243 -0.29 2.01 10.01
N ALA A 244 -0.35 3.17 9.37
CA ALA A 244 0.66 3.65 8.45
C ALA A 244 0.88 5.16 8.67
N PRO A 245 2.12 5.66 8.72
CA PRO A 245 2.40 7.08 8.97
C PRO A 245 1.75 8.04 7.96
N THR A 246 1.56 7.58 6.72
CA THR A 246 0.90 8.34 5.65
C THR A 246 -0.62 8.39 5.77
N ALA A 247 -1.21 7.53 6.61
CA ALA A 247 -2.65 7.38 6.79
C ALA A 247 -3.01 7.27 8.28
N ASP A 248 -2.37 8.08 9.13
CA ASP A 248 -2.61 8.09 10.57
C ASP A 248 -4.03 8.58 10.89
N THR A 249 -4.91 7.63 11.20
CA THR A 249 -6.32 7.90 11.46
C THR A 249 -6.55 8.62 12.78
N GLY A 250 -5.53 8.77 13.63
CA GLY A 250 -5.56 9.67 14.78
C GLY A 250 -5.87 11.12 14.39
N TYR A 251 -5.46 11.56 13.19
CA TYR A 251 -5.81 12.89 12.69
C TYR A 251 -7.28 13.05 12.33
N ILE A 252 -7.97 11.97 11.93
CA ILE A 252 -9.41 11.97 11.68
C ILE A 252 -10.15 11.96 13.01
N ALA A 253 -9.78 11.06 13.93
CA ALA A 253 -10.38 10.97 15.25
C ALA A 253 -10.26 12.28 16.04
N ALA A 254 -9.13 13.00 15.89
CA ALA A 254 -8.89 14.29 16.53
C ALA A 254 -9.78 15.43 16.02
N LEU A 255 -10.56 15.23 14.93
CA LEU A 255 -11.58 16.20 14.51
C LEU A 255 -12.73 16.30 15.51
N ALA A 256 -12.95 15.28 16.37
CA ALA A 256 -14.06 15.25 17.30
C ALA A 256 -13.60 15.57 18.73
N ALA A 257 -14.26 16.54 19.38
CA ALA A 257 -14.10 16.79 20.81
C ALA A 257 -15.12 15.98 21.64
N PRO A 258 -14.80 15.65 22.90
CA PRO A 258 -15.76 15.02 23.81
C PRO A 258 -17.05 15.83 24.03
N THR A 259 -16.99 17.16 23.83
CA THR A 259 -18.12 18.09 23.96
C THR A 259 -19.02 18.16 22.72
N ASP A 260 -18.62 17.58 21.59
CA ASP A 260 -19.42 17.62 20.37
C ASP A 260 -20.70 16.78 20.48
N SER A 261 -21.55 16.84 19.44
CA SER A 261 -22.73 15.98 19.40
C SER A 261 -22.34 14.51 19.26
N ALA A 262 -23.15 13.61 19.83
CA ALA A 262 -22.94 12.17 19.66
C ALA A 262 -23.01 11.76 18.18
N ALA A 263 -23.90 12.38 17.40
CA ALA A 263 -24.03 12.11 15.97
C ALA A 263 -22.74 12.43 15.20
N LEU A 264 -22.10 13.58 15.47
CA LEU A 264 -20.85 13.95 14.83
C LEU A 264 -19.72 12.99 15.20
N ARG A 265 -19.57 12.64 16.48
CA ARG A 265 -18.56 11.68 16.92
C ARG A 265 -18.75 10.33 16.22
N THR A 266 -19.99 9.83 16.16
CA THR A 266 -20.30 8.58 15.45
C THR A 266 -19.94 8.66 13.95
N ALA A 267 -20.22 9.79 13.29
CA ALA A 267 -19.86 9.98 11.88
C ALA A 267 -18.32 9.99 11.68
N ILE A 268 -17.57 10.64 12.58
CA ILE A 268 -16.10 10.67 12.55
C ILE A 268 -15.49 9.29 12.84
N ASP A 269 -16.03 8.55 13.80
CA ASP A 269 -15.62 7.17 14.11
C ASP A 269 -15.88 6.23 12.92
N LYS A 270 -17.01 6.44 12.23
CA LYS A 270 -17.37 5.70 11.01
C LYS A 270 -16.39 6.00 9.87
N LEU A 271 -16.02 7.27 9.67
CA LEU A 271 -15.00 7.67 8.69
C LEU A 271 -13.61 7.08 9.05
N THR A 272 -13.24 7.13 10.33
CA THR A 272 -12.00 6.53 10.86
C THR A 272 -11.95 5.03 10.56
N THR A 273 -13.03 4.32 10.85
CA THR A 273 -13.16 2.88 10.59
C THR A 273 -13.09 2.58 9.09
N ARG A 274 -13.75 3.38 8.25
CA ARG A 274 -13.68 3.27 6.78
C ARG A 274 -12.24 3.35 6.28
N ILE A 275 -11.49 4.36 6.72
CA ILE A 275 -10.09 4.57 6.30
C ILE A 275 -9.20 3.42 6.80
N LEU A 276 -9.38 2.99 8.06
CA LEU A 276 -8.67 1.85 8.62
C LEU A 276 -8.93 0.54 7.85
N MET A 277 -10.18 0.25 7.47
CA MET A 277 -10.52 -0.93 6.68
C MET A 277 -9.94 -0.85 5.25
N GLN A 278 -9.95 0.34 4.63
CA GLN A 278 -9.32 0.55 3.33
C GLN A 278 -7.81 0.37 3.39
N LEU A 279 -7.15 0.86 4.45
CA LEU A 279 -5.73 0.67 4.70
C LEU A 279 -5.38 -0.81 4.87
N ASN A 280 -6.21 -1.55 5.62
CA ASN A 280 -5.97 -2.98 5.88
C ASN A 280 -6.19 -3.86 4.63
N GLY A 281 -6.99 -3.39 3.67
CA GLY A 281 -7.17 -3.98 2.34
C GLY A 281 -7.75 -5.41 2.30
N PRO A 282 -8.10 -5.92 1.10
CA PRO A 282 -8.61 -7.29 0.92
C PRO A 282 -7.50 -8.33 0.70
N ARG A 283 -6.23 -7.91 0.58
CA ARG A 283 -5.05 -8.78 0.46
C ARG A 283 -4.13 -8.50 1.64
N PRO A 284 -4.48 -8.94 2.85
CA PRO A 284 -3.67 -8.62 4.00
C PRO A 284 -2.29 -9.26 3.81
N HIS A 285 -1.23 -8.51 4.11
CA HIS A 285 0.10 -9.08 4.30
C HIS A 285 0.15 -10.13 5.44
N ASP A 286 -0.99 -10.28 6.14
CA ASP A 286 -1.31 -11.31 7.14
C ASP A 286 -1.60 -12.68 6.50
N ASP A 287 -1.80 -12.77 5.17
CA ASP A 287 -2.06 -14.05 4.47
C ASP A 287 -0.80 -14.92 4.33
N ASN A 288 0.37 -14.44 4.76
CA ASN A 288 1.57 -15.27 4.80
C ASN A 288 1.34 -16.48 5.71
N TYR A 289 1.47 -17.67 5.13
CA TYR A 289 1.26 -18.92 5.82
C TYR A 289 2.29 -19.94 5.36
N LEU A 290 3.09 -20.42 6.31
CA LEU A 290 4.08 -21.47 6.13
C LEU A 290 4.09 -22.34 7.38
N THR A 291 3.69 -23.61 7.23
CA THR A 291 3.75 -24.56 8.33
C THR A 291 4.63 -25.77 7.99
N PRO A 292 5.61 -26.12 8.82
CA PRO A 292 6.15 -25.33 9.92
C PRO A 292 7.08 -24.19 9.42
N GLY A 293 7.36 -23.21 10.27
CA GLY A 293 8.40 -22.19 10.06
C GLY A 293 7.95 -20.73 10.17
N LEU A 294 6.65 -20.48 10.20
CA LEU A 294 6.08 -19.14 10.34
C LEU A 294 4.89 -19.19 11.29
N THR A 295 4.87 -18.26 12.24
CA THR A 295 3.69 -18.01 13.07
C THR A 295 3.33 -16.53 13.01
N GLN A 296 2.04 -16.21 12.91
CA GLN A 296 1.57 -14.84 12.94
C GLN A 296 1.73 -14.28 14.34
N ALA A 297 2.53 -13.22 14.51
CA ALA A 297 2.74 -12.61 15.82
C ALA A 297 1.69 -11.54 16.13
N ALA A 298 1.09 -10.96 15.09
CA ALA A 298 -0.01 -10.02 15.20
C ALA A 298 -1.08 -10.25 14.14
N ILE A 299 -2.31 -9.92 14.48
CA ILE A 299 -3.45 -9.85 13.55
C ILE A 299 -4.19 -8.52 13.74
N SER A 300 -4.85 -8.07 12.69
CA SER A 300 -5.63 -6.84 12.72
C SER A 300 -6.77 -6.91 13.75
N THR A 301 -7.00 -5.80 14.47
CA THR A 301 -8.23 -5.63 15.27
C THR A 301 -9.48 -5.48 14.41
N LEU A 302 -9.33 -5.25 13.10
CA LEU A 302 -10.43 -5.04 12.16
C LEU A 302 -10.84 -6.35 11.49
N ASN A 303 -12.15 -6.56 11.37
CA ASN A 303 -12.68 -7.66 10.58
C ASN A 303 -12.87 -7.22 9.12
N THR A 304 -11.91 -7.54 8.25
CA THR A 304 -11.96 -7.20 6.82
C THR A 304 -12.97 -8.01 6.01
N SER A 305 -13.61 -9.03 6.62
CA SER A 305 -14.75 -9.71 5.98
C SER A 305 -16.04 -8.88 6.03
N GLN A 306 -16.11 -7.86 6.88
CA GLN A 306 -17.27 -6.98 6.95
C GLN A 306 -17.24 -5.95 5.81
N PRO A 307 -18.42 -5.50 5.32
CA PRO A 307 -18.49 -4.40 4.39
C PRO A 307 -17.84 -3.14 4.98
N VAL A 308 -17.07 -2.43 4.16
CA VAL A 308 -16.50 -1.14 4.53
C VAL A 308 -17.67 -0.16 4.80
N PRO A 309 -17.70 0.52 5.96
CA PRO A 309 -18.79 1.44 6.26
C PRO A 309 -18.76 2.66 5.32
N GLU A 310 -19.93 3.07 4.84
CA GLU A 310 -20.11 4.26 4.00
C GLU A 310 -20.85 5.35 4.78
N LEU A 311 -20.38 6.59 4.68
CA LEU A 311 -21.09 7.74 5.26
C LEU A 311 -22.40 7.98 4.49
N THR A 312 -23.47 8.34 5.21
CA THR A 312 -24.64 8.95 4.56
C THR A 312 -24.31 10.39 4.15
N ALA A 313 -25.12 10.97 3.26
CA ALA A 313 -24.98 12.38 2.89
C ALA A 313 -25.07 13.31 4.12
N ASP A 314 -25.98 13.03 5.05
CA ASP A 314 -26.12 13.81 6.28
C ASP A 314 -24.91 13.68 7.20
N GLU A 315 -24.34 12.47 7.35
CA GLU A 315 -23.13 12.26 8.14
C GLU A 315 -21.93 13.00 7.51
N ALA A 316 -21.75 12.91 6.19
CA ALA A 316 -20.70 13.63 5.49
C ALA A 316 -20.87 15.16 5.62
N ALA A 317 -22.08 15.67 5.43
CA ALA A 317 -22.39 17.09 5.61
C ALA A 317 -22.14 17.56 7.05
N GLN A 318 -22.49 16.75 8.06
CA GLN A 318 -22.21 17.07 9.47
C GLN A 318 -20.72 17.21 9.74
N ILE A 319 -19.88 16.32 9.20
CA ILE A 319 -18.43 16.41 9.34
C ILE A 319 -17.90 17.64 8.61
N LEU A 320 -18.35 17.90 7.37
CA LEU A 320 -17.90 19.04 6.57
C LEU A 320 -18.31 20.39 7.17
N HIS A 321 -19.46 20.47 7.82
CA HIS A 321 -19.90 21.65 8.58
C HIS A 321 -19.27 21.78 9.97
N HIS A 322 -18.49 20.80 10.42
CA HIS A 322 -17.80 20.90 11.70
C HIS A 322 -16.66 21.93 11.62
N ARG A 323 -16.55 22.75 12.67
CA ARG A 323 -15.58 23.85 12.73
C ARG A 323 -14.28 23.38 13.35
N VAL A 324 -13.20 23.50 12.60
CA VAL A 324 -11.88 23.02 12.99
C VAL A 324 -10.80 24.03 12.67
N ASP A 325 -9.72 24.04 13.44
CA ASP A 325 -8.58 24.87 13.12
C ASP A 325 -7.84 24.34 11.89
N LYS A 326 -7.08 25.22 11.24
CA LYS A 326 -6.36 24.92 9.99
C LYS A 326 -5.40 23.74 10.13
N ARG A 327 -4.72 23.60 11.28
CA ARG A 327 -3.72 22.53 11.47
C ARG A 327 -4.41 21.18 11.56
N ALA A 328 -5.47 21.07 12.36
CA ALA A 328 -6.27 19.84 12.46
C ALA A 328 -6.88 19.47 11.10
N ALA A 329 -7.48 20.44 10.41
CA ALA A 329 -8.06 20.23 9.09
C ALA A 329 -7.04 19.69 8.07
N ASN A 330 -5.87 20.32 7.97
CA ASN A 330 -4.83 19.90 7.02
C ASN A 330 -4.33 18.48 7.30
N GLN A 331 -4.20 18.09 8.56
CA GLN A 331 -3.77 16.74 8.93
C GLN A 331 -4.85 15.71 8.59
N ALA A 332 -6.12 16.00 8.93
CA ALA A 332 -7.24 15.12 8.64
C ALA A 332 -7.46 14.96 7.12
N LEU A 333 -7.43 16.06 6.36
CA LEU A 333 -7.65 16.06 4.92
C LEU A 333 -6.51 15.40 4.13
N ARG A 334 -5.31 15.29 4.71
CA ARG A 334 -4.21 14.51 4.13
C ARG A 334 -4.46 13.00 4.21
N VAL A 335 -5.15 12.56 5.27
CA VAL A 335 -5.47 11.15 5.53
C VAL A 335 -6.77 10.76 4.84
N ALA A 336 -7.73 11.67 4.77
CA ALA A 336 -8.95 11.50 3.99
C ALA A 336 -8.63 11.51 2.48
N ASN A 337 -9.00 10.45 1.77
CA ASN A 337 -8.96 10.50 0.30
C ASN A 337 -10.08 11.40 -0.24
N HIS A 338 -10.04 11.69 -1.55
CA HIS A 338 -11.04 12.54 -2.23
C HIS A 338 -12.47 11.94 -2.24
N TRP A 339 -12.65 10.68 -1.82
CA TRP A 339 -13.95 10.01 -1.65
C TRP A 339 -14.48 9.99 -0.23
N ALA A 340 -13.72 10.56 0.72
CA ALA A 340 -14.04 10.48 2.14
C ALA A 340 -15.42 11.06 2.45
N PHE A 341 -15.81 12.14 1.76
CA PHE A 341 -17.04 12.89 2.01
C PHE A 341 -18.08 12.78 0.90
N MET A 342 -17.97 11.75 0.06
CA MET A 342 -19.04 11.41 -0.88
C MET A 342 -20.36 11.11 -0.15
N PRO A 343 -21.51 11.47 -0.74
CA PRO A 343 -21.67 12.11 -2.05
C PRO A 343 -21.59 13.65 -2.01
N VAL A 344 -21.35 14.26 -0.86
CA VAL A 344 -21.52 15.70 -0.63
C VAL A 344 -20.41 16.56 -1.24
N LEU A 345 -19.16 16.13 -1.12
CA LEU A 345 -18.00 16.88 -1.61
C LEU A 345 -16.91 15.94 -2.10
N THR A 346 -16.52 16.08 -3.36
CA THR A 346 -15.46 15.28 -4.00
C THR A 346 -14.41 16.13 -4.70
N TYR A 347 -14.80 17.29 -5.22
CA TYR A 347 -13.94 18.14 -6.03
C TYR A 347 -14.22 19.63 -5.79
N ALA A 348 -13.28 20.50 -6.21
CA ALA A 348 -13.53 21.94 -6.30
C ALA A 348 -13.31 22.45 -7.74
N ILE A 349 -14.39 22.90 -8.37
CA ILE A 349 -14.33 23.51 -9.71
C ILE A 349 -13.75 24.92 -9.62
N ARG A 350 -13.16 25.39 -10.73
CA ARG A 350 -12.54 26.70 -10.83
C ARG A 350 -13.26 27.53 -11.87
N ILE A 351 -13.70 28.71 -11.45
CA ILE A 351 -14.48 29.61 -12.30
C ILE A 351 -13.75 30.95 -12.35
N GLN A 352 -13.39 31.37 -13.56
CA GLN A 352 -12.83 32.70 -13.79
C GLN A 352 -13.95 33.65 -14.26
N PRO A 353 -14.47 34.56 -13.43
CA PRO A 353 -15.64 35.38 -13.76
C PRO A 353 -15.50 36.19 -15.05
N ARG A 354 -14.27 36.55 -15.44
CA ARG A 354 -14.00 37.35 -16.65
C ARG A 354 -14.21 36.59 -17.96
N SER A 355 -14.08 35.26 -17.94
CA SER A 355 -14.23 34.39 -19.11
C SER A 355 -15.36 33.38 -18.97
N ALA A 356 -15.96 33.29 -17.78
CA ALA A 356 -17.05 32.38 -17.49
C ALA A 356 -18.28 32.66 -18.36
N GLY A 357 -18.94 31.59 -18.80
CA GLY A 357 -20.17 31.71 -19.57
C GLY A 357 -21.39 32.13 -18.73
N SER A 358 -22.53 32.23 -19.41
CA SER A 358 -23.74 32.85 -18.87
C SER A 358 -24.35 32.08 -17.69
N MET A 359 -24.21 30.76 -17.67
CA MET A 359 -24.74 29.93 -16.57
C MET A 359 -23.94 30.15 -15.30
N ALA A 360 -22.62 30.06 -15.41
CA ALA A 360 -21.69 30.29 -14.31
C ALA A 360 -21.90 31.69 -13.69
N LEU A 361 -21.97 32.74 -14.51
CA LEU A 361 -22.18 34.11 -14.03
C LEU A 361 -23.50 34.30 -13.27
N ARG A 362 -24.61 33.72 -13.76
CA ARG A 362 -25.90 33.77 -13.05
C ARG A 362 -25.86 32.99 -11.74
N TRP A 363 -25.17 31.85 -11.71
CA TRP A 363 -24.98 31.08 -10.50
C TRP A 363 -24.13 31.84 -9.46
N ILE A 364 -23.03 32.48 -9.89
CA ILE A 364 -22.19 33.32 -9.02
C ILE A 364 -22.99 34.48 -8.43
N ALA A 365 -23.83 35.14 -9.23
CA ALA A 365 -24.59 36.32 -8.81
C ALA A 365 -25.57 36.05 -7.66
N ARG A 366 -26.00 34.80 -7.43
CA ARG A 366 -26.90 34.43 -6.32
C ARG A 366 -26.18 34.01 -5.04
N LEU A 367 -24.87 33.84 -5.07
CA LEU A 367 -24.11 33.37 -3.91
C LEU A 367 -24.14 34.39 -2.77
N THR A 368 -24.14 33.90 -1.53
CA THR A 368 -24.22 34.74 -0.33
C THR A 368 -22.98 34.56 0.54
N ASP A 369 -22.54 35.64 1.21
CA ASP A 369 -21.41 35.57 2.13
C ASP A 369 -21.73 34.72 3.37
N VAL A 370 -20.71 34.01 3.82
CA VAL A 370 -20.73 33.21 5.04
C VAL A 370 -20.21 34.04 6.22
N THR A 371 -20.91 33.90 7.34
CA THR A 371 -20.56 34.60 8.59
C THR A 371 -19.17 34.19 9.09
N PRO A 372 -18.38 35.11 9.69
CA PRO A 372 -17.00 34.82 10.10
C PRO A 372 -16.82 33.57 10.95
N ASP A 373 -17.78 33.26 11.83
CA ASP A 373 -17.75 32.11 12.74
C ASP A 373 -17.93 30.74 12.06
N ARG A 374 -18.32 30.72 10.78
CA ARG A 374 -18.54 29.53 9.95
C ARG A 374 -17.46 29.34 8.89
N ARG A 375 -16.48 30.24 8.78
CA ARG A 375 -15.41 30.17 7.77
C ARG A 375 -14.37 29.08 8.03
N THR A 376 -14.39 28.50 9.23
CA THR A 376 -13.48 27.42 9.67
C THR A 376 -14.11 26.03 9.59
N GLU A 377 -15.22 25.90 8.87
CA GLU A 377 -15.78 24.59 8.54
C GLU A 377 -14.78 23.74 7.74
N LEU A 378 -14.75 22.44 8.01
CA LEU A 378 -13.86 21.49 7.32
C LEU A 378 -14.04 21.54 5.79
N GLY A 379 -15.26 21.77 5.30
CA GLY A 379 -15.52 21.92 3.87
C GLY A 379 -14.76 23.09 3.23
N PHE A 380 -14.60 24.24 3.90
CA PHE A 380 -13.77 25.32 3.37
C PHE A 380 -12.29 24.96 3.34
N TRP A 381 -11.81 24.21 4.33
CA TRP A 381 -10.44 23.69 4.32
C TRP A 381 -10.22 22.66 3.22
N PHE A 382 -11.23 21.86 2.86
CA PHE A 382 -11.19 20.99 1.70
C PHE A 382 -10.98 21.79 0.41
N ILE A 383 -11.77 22.85 0.19
CA ILE A 383 -11.62 23.74 -0.98
C ILE A 383 -10.25 24.41 -0.98
N ALA A 384 -9.69 24.70 0.20
CA ALA A 384 -8.37 25.32 0.30
C ALA A 384 -7.22 24.48 -0.27
N ASN A 385 -7.40 23.16 -0.42
CA ASN A 385 -6.41 22.31 -1.10
C ASN A 385 -6.38 22.50 -2.63
N TYR A 386 -7.34 23.23 -3.21
CA TYR A 386 -7.48 23.40 -4.66
C TYR A 386 -6.98 24.74 -5.20
N TYR A 387 -6.76 25.74 -4.34
CA TYR A 387 -6.12 27.00 -4.74
C TYR A 387 -4.63 26.96 -4.39
N GLY A 388 -3.78 27.54 -5.24
CA GLY A 388 -2.33 27.47 -5.05
C GLY A 388 -1.84 28.31 -3.87
N ASP A 389 -0.64 28.01 -3.36
CA ASP A 389 -0.04 28.65 -2.16
C ASP A 389 0.02 30.19 -2.18
N ARG A 390 -0.08 30.79 -3.37
CA ARG A 390 -0.03 32.23 -3.59
C ARG A 390 -1.40 32.92 -3.57
N VAL A 391 -2.49 32.15 -3.61
CA VAL A 391 -3.87 32.69 -3.61
C VAL A 391 -4.33 32.85 -2.18
N GLN A 392 -4.85 34.04 -1.85
CA GLN A 392 -5.46 34.32 -0.54
C GLN A 392 -6.99 34.35 -0.66
N PRO A 393 -7.72 33.69 0.25
CA PRO A 393 -9.18 33.77 0.26
C PRO A 393 -9.64 35.17 0.70
N VAL A 394 -10.46 35.82 -0.13
CA VAL A 394 -11.04 37.15 0.15
C VAL A 394 -12.50 37.07 0.56
N ARG A 395 -13.26 36.08 0.06
CA ARG A 395 -14.65 35.85 0.45
C ARG A 395 -14.95 34.36 0.61
N TRP A 396 -15.83 34.06 1.54
CA TRP A 396 -16.39 32.74 1.80
C TRP A 396 -17.86 32.81 1.46
N LEU A 397 -18.28 31.96 0.53
CA LEU A 397 -19.58 32.02 -0.10
C LEU A 397 -20.29 30.68 0.06
N ARG A 398 -21.63 30.72 -0.04
CA ARG A 398 -22.50 29.56 -0.13
C ARG A 398 -23.65 29.82 -1.09
N ASP A 399 -24.20 28.75 -1.62
CA ASP A 399 -25.43 28.78 -2.40
C ASP A 399 -26.64 28.78 -1.44
N PRO A 400 -27.53 29.80 -1.48
CA PRO A 400 -28.70 29.82 -0.61
C PRO A 400 -29.68 28.68 -0.86
N TYR A 401 -29.64 28.04 -2.04
CA TYR A 401 -30.51 26.92 -2.39
C TYR A 401 -29.87 25.54 -2.16
N ASN A 402 -28.57 25.49 -1.86
CA ASN A 402 -27.89 24.26 -1.44
C ASN A 402 -26.96 24.56 -0.24
N PRO A 403 -27.39 24.29 1.00
CA PRO A 403 -26.63 24.64 2.19
C PRO A 403 -25.31 23.86 2.32
N ASN A 404 -25.19 22.70 1.66
CA ASN A 404 -23.99 21.87 1.67
C ASN A 404 -23.00 22.30 0.56
N THR A 405 -22.71 23.61 0.51
CA THR A 405 -21.78 24.19 -0.46
C THR A 405 -20.73 25.04 0.25
N TRP A 406 -19.46 24.81 -0.12
CA TRP A 406 -18.31 25.57 0.35
C TRP A 406 -17.64 26.22 -0.85
N ILE A 407 -17.64 27.54 -0.89
CA ILE A 407 -17.14 28.32 -2.03
C ILE A 407 -16.20 29.41 -1.53
N ILE A 408 -15.06 29.57 -2.19
CA ILE A 408 -14.04 30.58 -1.85
C ILE A 408 -13.78 31.45 -3.07
N HIS A 409 -13.85 32.77 -2.90
CA HIS A 409 -13.33 33.73 -3.88
C HIS A 409 -11.91 34.11 -3.48
N GLY A 410 -10.94 33.88 -4.37
CA GLY A 410 -9.55 34.27 -4.20
C GLY A 410 -9.26 35.71 -4.62
N ASP A 411 -8.17 36.27 -4.11
CA ASP A 411 -7.64 37.58 -4.51
C ASP A 411 -7.17 37.64 -5.98
N ASN A 412 -6.94 36.48 -6.61
CA ASN A 412 -6.70 36.31 -8.04
C ASN A 412 -7.98 36.41 -8.91
N ASP A 413 -9.11 36.76 -8.31
CA ASP A 413 -10.43 36.83 -8.97
C ASP A 413 -11.00 35.47 -9.39
N THR A 414 -10.41 34.34 -8.97
CA THR A 414 -10.95 32.99 -9.25
C THR A 414 -11.90 32.55 -8.13
N ILE A 415 -13.01 31.91 -8.51
CA ILE A 415 -13.94 31.28 -7.57
C ILE A 415 -13.69 29.77 -7.56
N TYR A 416 -13.44 29.22 -6.38
CA TYR A 416 -13.27 27.80 -6.11
C TYR A 416 -14.53 27.28 -5.44
N ALA A 417 -15.27 26.38 -6.09
CA ALA A 417 -16.56 25.91 -5.60
C ALA A 417 -16.59 24.40 -5.43
N GLY A 418 -16.96 23.94 -4.24
CA GLY A 418 -17.14 22.52 -3.96
C GLY A 418 -18.29 21.91 -4.76
N VAL A 419 -18.06 20.73 -5.30
CA VAL A 419 -19.08 19.88 -5.94
C VAL A 419 -19.02 18.48 -5.37
N GLY A 420 -20.19 17.86 -5.22
CA GLY A 420 -20.36 16.46 -4.87
C GLY A 420 -20.70 15.61 -6.09
N THR A 421 -21.12 14.37 -5.86
CA THR A 421 -21.52 13.44 -6.93
C THR A 421 -22.99 13.51 -7.30
N HIS A 422 -23.75 14.39 -6.65
CA HIS A 422 -25.14 14.64 -6.98
C HIS A 422 -25.54 16.07 -6.59
N MET A 423 -26.69 16.53 -7.11
CA MET A 423 -27.24 17.85 -6.80
C MET A 423 -28.65 17.72 -6.21
N PRO A 424 -28.78 17.49 -4.88
CA PRO A 424 -30.07 17.17 -4.27
C PRO A 424 -31.10 18.31 -4.33
N ALA A 425 -30.66 19.55 -4.55
CA ALA A 425 -31.54 20.72 -4.67
C ALA A 425 -32.10 20.93 -6.09
N ALA A 426 -31.61 20.19 -7.09
CA ALA A 426 -32.10 20.31 -8.47
C ALA A 426 -33.49 19.69 -8.63
N THR A 427 -34.25 20.12 -9.64
CA THR A 427 -35.61 19.62 -9.89
C THR A 427 -35.79 19.11 -11.31
N GLY A 428 -36.38 17.91 -11.44
CA GLY A 428 -36.74 17.33 -12.72
C GLY A 428 -35.51 16.79 -13.47
N LYS A 429 -35.20 17.35 -14.62
CA LYS A 429 -34.17 16.89 -15.56
C LYS A 429 -33.30 18.04 -16.04
N LEU A 430 -32.09 17.73 -16.48
CA LEU A 430 -31.25 18.64 -17.24
C LEU A 430 -31.95 19.08 -18.53
N THR A 431 -31.95 20.39 -18.80
CA THR A 431 -32.53 21.00 -19.99
C THR A 431 -31.45 21.61 -20.90
N ASP A 432 -30.46 22.28 -20.33
CA ASP A 432 -29.33 22.86 -21.04
C ASP A 432 -28.05 22.65 -20.23
N ALA A 433 -26.88 22.66 -20.87
CA ALA A 433 -25.58 22.62 -20.20
C ALA A 433 -24.54 23.56 -20.84
N GLU A 434 -23.63 24.06 -20.01
CA GLU A 434 -22.52 24.92 -20.40
C GLU A 434 -21.23 24.31 -19.82
N ILE A 435 -20.29 23.94 -20.69
CA ILE A 435 -19.03 23.26 -20.34
C ILE A 435 -17.87 24.21 -20.62
N ASP A 436 -17.10 24.51 -19.58
CA ASP A 436 -15.86 25.26 -19.61
C ASP A 436 -14.68 24.34 -19.23
N ASP A 437 -13.44 24.85 -19.25
CA ASP A 437 -12.23 24.04 -19.06
C ASP A 437 -12.09 23.45 -17.64
N GLU A 438 -12.45 24.21 -16.61
CA GLU A 438 -12.34 23.79 -15.20
C GLU A 438 -13.67 23.87 -14.42
N ALA A 439 -14.79 24.13 -15.11
CA ALA A 439 -16.13 24.22 -14.54
C ALA A 439 -17.21 23.88 -15.57
N ALA A 440 -18.26 23.19 -15.14
CA ALA A 440 -19.43 22.94 -15.97
C ALA A 440 -20.70 23.24 -15.18
N PHE A 441 -21.76 23.62 -15.89
CA PHE A 441 -23.05 23.97 -15.31
C PHE A 441 -24.17 23.36 -16.12
N PHE A 442 -25.29 23.09 -15.45
CA PHE A 442 -26.52 22.69 -16.12
C PHE A 442 -27.71 23.47 -15.60
N ARG A 443 -28.74 23.58 -16.43
CA ARG A 443 -30.06 24.10 -16.07
C ARG A 443 -31.00 22.93 -15.86
N ASP A 444 -31.75 22.94 -14.77
CA ASP A 444 -32.77 21.93 -14.49
C ASP A 444 -34.12 22.28 -15.12
N SER A 445 -35.16 21.49 -14.84
CA SER A 445 -36.50 21.70 -15.42
C SER A 445 -37.27 22.84 -14.77
N ALA A 446 -36.87 23.30 -13.58
CA ALA A 446 -37.39 24.50 -12.94
C ALA A 446 -36.69 25.78 -13.45
N GLY A 447 -35.73 25.65 -14.36
CA GLY A 447 -34.94 26.76 -14.88
C GLY A 447 -33.78 27.16 -13.97
N GLN A 448 -33.54 26.42 -12.90
CA GLN A 448 -32.48 26.70 -11.95
C GLN A 448 -31.14 26.18 -12.46
N ILE A 449 -30.08 26.98 -12.28
CA ILE A 449 -28.72 26.63 -12.70
C ILE A 449 -27.95 26.04 -11.53
N TRP A 450 -27.21 24.97 -11.81
CA TRP A 450 -26.39 24.25 -10.84
C TRP A 450 -25.02 23.92 -11.42
N PRO A 451 -23.95 23.91 -10.61
CA PRO A 451 -22.70 23.28 -11.00
C PRO A 451 -22.95 21.82 -11.37
N LEU A 452 -22.26 21.34 -12.40
CA LEU A 452 -22.32 19.93 -12.78
C LEU A 452 -21.64 19.08 -11.70
N PRO A 453 -22.32 18.05 -11.15
CA PRO A 453 -21.73 17.16 -10.15
C PRO A 453 -20.53 16.42 -10.74
N ASP A 454 -19.58 16.01 -9.91
CA ASP A 454 -18.39 15.24 -10.29
C ASP A 454 -18.63 13.73 -10.15
N THR A 455 -17.92 12.91 -10.91
CA THR A 455 -18.00 11.44 -10.77
C THR A 455 -17.15 10.89 -9.60
N GLY A 456 -16.52 11.76 -8.83
CA GLY A 456 -15.56 11.41 -7.79
C GLY A 456 -14.13 11.23 -8.32
N TYR A 457 -13.78 11.62 -9.55
CA TYR A 457 -12.43 11.39 -10.08
C TYR A 457 -11.76 12.73 -10.39
N HIS A 458 -11.10 12.85 -11.54
CA HIS A 458 -10.75 14.16 -12.07
C HIS A 458 -11.98 14.79 -12.72
N TYR A 459 -12.12 16.10 -12.55
CA TYR A 459 -13.20 16.85 -13.19
C TYR A 459 -13.11 16.80 -14.72
N TYR A 460 -14.23 17.06 -15.37
CA TYR A 460 -14.41 16.84 -16.80
C TYR A 460 -13.46 17.68 -17.66
N ARG A 461 -12.95 17.08 -18.73
CA ARG A 461 -12.24 17.75 -19.84
C ARG A 461 -12.80 17.26 -21.16
N THR A 462 -12.70 18.07 -22.21
CA THR A 462 -13.21 17.77 -23.56
C THR A 462 -12.11 17.95 -24.62
N GLY A 463 -12.39 17.60 -25.88
CA GLY A 463 -11.47 17.84 -27.01
C GLY A 463 -10.43 16.74 -27.27
N TYR A 464 -10.56 15.58 -26.64
CA TYR A 464 -9.71 14.41 -26.89
C TYR A 464 -10.51 13.11 -26.74
N ASP A 465 -9.97 11.97 -27.18
CA ASP A 465 -10.55 10.67 -26.85
C ASP A 465 -10.05 10.17 -25.49
N GLY A 466 -10.95 9.95 -24.54
CA GLY A 466 -10.57 9.41 -23.23
C GLY A 466 -11.63 9.53 -22.13
N ALA A 467 -11.17 9.33 -20.89
CA ALA A 467 -12.04 9.22 -19.72
C ALA A 467 -12.83 10.51 -19.39
N GLY A 468 -12.25 11.69 -19.62
CA GLY A 468 -12.93 12.98 -19.34
C GLY A 468 -14.22 13.17 -20.14
N PRO A 469 -14.17 13.14 -21.48
CA PRO A 469 -15.36 13.25 -22.33
C PRO A 469 -16.35 12.10 -22.12
N GLN A 470 -15.85 10.88 -21.90
CA GLN A 470 -16.70 9.72 -21.56
C GLN A 470 -17.51 10.00 -20.29
N ARG A 471 -16.85 10.37 -19.19
CA ARG A 471 -17.50 10.62 -17.90
C ARG A 471 -18.48 11.79 -17.97
N LEU A 472 -18.14 12.81 -18.75
CA LEU A 472 -19.05 13.94 -18.99
C LEU A 472 -20.30 13.49 -19.76
N ALA A 473 -20.16 12.70 -20.82
CA ALA A 473 -21.28 12.16 -21.58
C ALA A 473 -22.19 11.26 -20.71
N GLU A 474 -21.59 10.39 -19.89
CA GLU A 474 -22.30 9.55 -18.92
C GLU A 474 -23.09 10.40 -17.90
N THR A 475 -22.45 11.44 -17.34
CA THR A 475 -23.04 12.36 -16.37
C THR A 475 -24.23 13.09 -16.96
N LEU A 476 -24.07 13.70 -18.14
CA LEU A 476 -25.13 14.42 -18.82
C LEU A 476 -26.30 13.49 -19.18
N THR A 477 -26.01 12.28 -19.65
CA THR A 477 -27.03 11.24 -19.93
C THR A 477 -27.86 10.89 -18.70
N LEU A 478 -27.23 10.80 -17.53
CA LEU A 478 -27.93 10.56 -16.26
C LEU A 478 -28.81 11.74 -15.86
N LEU A 479 -28.26 12.96 -15.92
CA LEU A 479 -28.98 14.18 -15.52
C LEU A 479 -30.17 14.49 -16.44
N LEU A 480 -30.12 14.06 -17.71
CA LEU A 480 -31.27 14.10 -18.63
C LEU A 480 -32.44 13.22 -18.19
N ARG A 481 -32.20 12.22 -17.34
CA ARG A 481 -33.24 11.36 -16.77
C ARG A 481 -33.74 11.88 -15.43
N ASP A 482 -32.82 12.36 -14.60
CA ASP A 482 -33.06 12.89 -13.27
C ASP A 482 -31.92 13.83 -12.86
N ALA A 483 -32.22 15.11 -12.61
CA ALA A 483 -31.24 16.14 -12.23
C ALA A 483 -30.62 15.93 -10.84
N THR A 484 -31.20 15.06 -10.00
CA THR A 484 -30.75 14.80 -8.62
C THR A 484 -29.92 13.53 -8.46
N ILE A 485 -29.78 12.76 -9.55
CA ILE A 485 -29.14 11.44 -9.53
C ILE A 485 -27.66 11.51 -9.12
N ASP A 486 -27.20 10.49 -8.40
CA ASP A 486 -25.79 10.30 -8.10
C ASP A 486 -25.04 9.78 -9.34
N VAL A 487 -24.07 10.55 -9.81
CA VAL A 487 -23.32 10.30 -11.04
C VAL A 487 -22.02 9.54 -10.80
N HIS A 488 -21.70 9.13 -9.57
CA HIS A 488 -20.47 8.41 -9.26
C HIS A 488 -20.33 7.05 -9.98
N LYS A 489 -21.44 6.30 -10.10
CA LYS A 489 -21.48 4.98 -10.75
C LYS A 489 -22.40 5.02 -11.98
N PRO A 490 -21.93 5.61 -13.09
CA PRO A 490 -22.76 5.68 -14.28
C PRO A 490 -22.99 4.29 -14.91
N PRO A 491 -24.12 4.08 -15.60
CA PRO A 491 -24.45 2.84 -16.29
C PRO A 491 -23.51 2.60 -17.49
N HIS A 492 -23.76 1.53 -18.24
CA HIS A 492 -22.96 1.17 -19.42
C HIS A 492 -22.76 2.35 -20.39
N PHE A 493 -21.49 2.58 -20.76
CA PHE A 493 -21.07 3.61 -21.72
C PHE A 493 -21.30 3.20 -23.17
N ASN A 494 -21.76 4.12 -24.00
CA ASN A 494 -21.84 3.96 -25.44
C ASN A 494 -21.00 5.02 -26.19
N PRO A 495 -19.82 4.64 -26.74
CA PRO A 495 -18.97 5.57 -27.51
C PRO A 495 -19.56 5.94 -28.88
N GLY A 496 -20.63 5.30 -29.32
CA GLY A 496 -21.33 5.62 -30.57
C GLY A 496 -22.25 6.84 -30.47
N THR A 497 -22.45 7.41 -29.28
CA THR A 497 -23.36 8.55 -29.10
C THR A 497 -22.79 9.82 -29.72
N LYS A 498 -23.65 10.63 -30.34
CA LYS A 498 -23.27 11.93 -30.89
C LYS A 498 -22.82 12.91 -29.80
N LEU A 499 -23.36 12.78 -28.59
CA LEU A 499 -22.91 13.54 -27.42
C LEU A 499 -21.44 13.26 -27.12
N TYR A 500 -21.05 11.98 -27.00
CA TYR A 500 -19.65 11.63 -26.78
C TYR A 500 -18.75 12.13 -27.92
N GLN A 501 -19.15 11.92 -29.19
CA GLN A 501 -18.36 12.39 -30.33
C GLN A 501 -18.13 13.90 -30.35
N LEU A 502 -19.13 14.69 -29.94
CA LEU A 502 -19.01 16.13 -29.79
C LEU A 502 -17.98 16.47 -28.70
N LEU A 503 -18.15 15.90 -27.51
CA LEU A 503 -17.29 16.14 -26.35
C LEU A 503 -15.84 15.67 -26.57
N SER A 504 -15.62 14.63 -27.37
CA SER A 504 -14.26 14.17 -27.70
C SER A 504 -13.54 15.02 -28.74
N ARG A 505 -14.26 15.83 -29.52
CA ARG A 505 -13.68 16.59 -30.64
C ARG A 505 -13.59 18.09 -30.40
N GLN A 506 -14.44 18.61 -29.53
CA GLN A 506 -14.54 20.03 -29.28
C GLN A 506 -13.88 20.40 -27.94
N GLU A 507 -12.97 21.37 -27.99
CA GLU A 507 -12.41 22.02 -26.80
C GLU A 507 -13.43 23.02 -26.21
N PRO A 508 -13.40 23.27 -24.90
CA PRO A 508 -14.28 24.25 -24.27
C PRO A 508 -14.02 25.67 -24.84
N PRO A 509 -15.05 26.56 -24.87
CA PRO A 509 -16.37 26.37 -24.28
C PRO A 509 -17.36 25.61 -25.19
N ILE A 510 -18.25 24.81 -24.58
CA ILE A 510 -19.32 24.07 -25.26
C ILE A 510 -20.66 24.44 -24.65
N THR A 511 -21.65 24.80 -25.48
CA THR A 511 -23.04 24.97 -25.04
C THR A 511 -23.90 23.87 -25.64
N LEU A 512 -24.58 23.11 -24.77
CA LEU A 512 -25.51 22.05 -25.15
C LEU A 512 -26.93 22.56 -24.89
N THR A 513 -27.71 22.70 -25.96
CA THR A 513 -29.10 23.17 -25.88
C THR A 513 -30.07 22.02 -25.64
N ALA A 514 -31.26 22.32 -25.12
CA ALA A 514 -32.36 21.37 -25.04
C ALA A 514 -32.66 20.66 -26.37
N GLU A 515 -32.55 21.36 -27.50
CA GLU A 515 -32.72 20.78 -28.84
C GLU A 515 -31.65 19.73 -29.15
N PHE A 516 -30.38 20.01 -28.88
CA PHE A 516 -29.30 19.04 -29.10
C PHE A 516 -29.45 17.82 -28.20
N LEU A 517 -29.81 18.04 -26.93
CA LEU A 517 -29.92 16.99 -25.92
C LEU A 517 -31.17 16.11 -26.12
N SER A 518 -32.23 16.63 -26.73
CA SER A 518 -33.45 15.87 -27.04
C SER A 518 -33.38 15.11 -28.38
N SER A 519 -32.60 15.59 -29.34
CA SER A 519 -32.53 15.03 -30.72
C SER A 519 -31.57 13.85 -30.88
N HIS A 520 -30.84 13.47 -29.82
CA HIS A 520 -29.85 12.41 -29.86
C HIS A 520 -30.10 11.40 -28.73
N PRO A 521 -30.57 10.17 -29.03
CA PRO A 521 -30.81 9.17 -28.00
C PRO A 521 -29.49 8.74 -27.32
N HIS A 522 -29.52 8.69 -25.99
CA HIS A 522 -28.37 8.53 -25.08
C HIS A 522 -28.24 7.12 -24.51
#